data_AF-A0A959TJP2-F1
#
_entry.id   AF-A0A959TJP2-F1
#
_cell.length_a   1.000
_cell.length_b   1.000
_cell.length_c   1.000
_cell.angle_alpha   90.00
_cell.angle_beta   90.00
_cell.angle_gamma   90.00
#
_symmetry.space_group_name_H-M   'P 1'
#
loop_
_entity.id
_entity.type
_entity.pdbx_description
1 polymer ?
#
loop_
_entity_poly.entity_id
_entity_poly.type
_entity_poly.pdbx_seq_one_letter_code
_entity_poly.pdbx_strand_id
1 'polypeptide(L)'
;MKTLMLSLSLFLVGLIAPAPVQAHALADDGAFNAIKAFTKLQSKSGKLLDKVKPWNDLMKQNESLIPADIKPRYDDFNKLVDGFNGSMAKFSADPASLTEEAFKGLNGDLGKIGSEFAQLKGLTKGLPFMGGK
;
A
#
# COMPACT_ATOMS: atom_id res chain seq x y z
N MET A 1 -3.27 54.96 -58.60
CA MET A 1 -4.24 54.47 -57.58
C MET A 1 -4.35 52.96 -57.77
N LYS A 2 -3.91 52.16 -56.78
CA LYS A 2 -4.76 51.27 -55.93
C LYS A 2 -5.47 50.16 -56.78
N THR A 3 -5.33 48.86 -56.55
CA THR A 3 -4.97 48.10 -55.35
C THR A 3 -4.66 46.64 -55.78
N LEU A 4 -3.65 46.00 -55.16
CA LEU A 4 -3.52 44.54 -55.13
C LEU A 4 -4.71 43.95 -54.38
N MET A 5 -5.34 42.90 -54.91
CA MET A 5 -6.15 41.98 -54.10
C MET A 5 -5.59 40.57 -54.19
N LEU A 6 -5.07 40.13 -53.05
CA LEU A 6 -4.74 38.78 -52.67
C LEU A 6 -6.05 38.08 -52.25
N SER A 7 -6.36 36.92 -52.81
CA SER A 7 -7.19 35.94 -52.09
C SER A 7 -6.98 34.56 -52.69
N LEU A 8 -6.14 33.77 -52.01
CA LEU A 8 -5.94 32.36 -52.26
C LEU A 8 -6.81 31.62 -51.23
N SER A 9 -7.94 31.07 -51.64
CA SER A 9 -8.78 30.22 -50.80
C SER A 9 -8.99 28.88 -51.50
N LEU A 10 -8.09 27.95 -51.19
CA LEU A 10 -8.21 26.54 -51.58
C LEU A 10 -8.94 25.80 -50.45
N PHE A 11 -10.26 25.67 -50.53
CA PHE A 11 -11.03 24.83 -49.60
C PHE A 11 -11.03 23.38 -50.10
N LEU A 12 -10.05 22.62 -49.63
CA LEU A 12 -10.00 21.16 -49.74
C LEU A 12 -10.77 20.57 -48.55
N VAL A 13 -12.07 20.30 -48.69
CA VAL A 13 -12.81 19.50 -47.70
C VAL A 13 -12.64 18.03 -48.07
N GLY A 14 -11.45 17.50 -47.76
CA GLY A 14 -11.15 16.08 -47.84
C GLY A 14 -11.73 15.34 -46.64
N LEU A 15 -12.36 14.19 -46.92
CA LEU A 15 -12.62 13.10 -45.98
C LEU A 15 -11.48 12.96 -44.94
N ILE A 16 -11.79 13.13 -43.66
CA ILE A 16 -10.91 12.69 -42.58
C ILE A 16 -11.55 11.45 -41.97
N ALA A 17 -11.00 10.29 -42.36
CA ALA A 17 -11.18 9.03 -41.66
C ALA A 17 -10.76 9.17 -40.18
N PRO A 18 -11.35 8.43 -39.23
CA PRO A 18 -10.89 8.48 -37.84
C PRO A 18 -9.43 8.02 -37.78
N ALA A 19 -8.53 8.94 -37.43
CA ALA A 19 -7.15 8.62 -37.17
C ALA A 19 -7.07 7.64 -35.98
N PRO A 20 -6.23 6.60 -36.05
CA PRO A 20 -6.07 5.63 -34.97
C PRO A 20 -5.62 6.35 -33.70
N VAL A 21 -6.27 6.00 -32.59
CA VAL A 21 -5.87 6.37 -31.22
C VAL A 21 -4.43 5.91 -31.03
N GLN A 22 -3.47 6.84 -31.16
CA GLN A 22 -2.08 6.60 -30.80
C GLN A 22 -1.98 6.71 -29.28
N ALA A 23 -2.22 5.57 -28.63
CA ALA A 23 -1.62 5.26 -27.35
C ALA A 23 -0.08 5.39 -27.46
N HIS A 24 0.52 5.84 -26.36
CA HIS A 24 1.95 6.04 -26.09
C HIS A 24 2.50 7.46 -26.29
N ALA A 25 2.35 8.25 -25.23
CA ALA A 25 3.47 8.95 -24.62
C ALA A 25 3.17 9.12 -23.13
N LEU A 26 3.33 8.05 -22.34
CA LEU A 26 3.51 8.21 -20.90
C LEU A 26 4.90 8.82 -20.74
N ALA A 27 4.95 10.14 -20.64
CA ALA A 27 6.08 10.84 -20.07
C ALA A 27 6.32 10.25 -18.68
N ASP A 28 7.54 9.75 -18.46
CA ASP A 28 8.02 9.31 -17.16
C ASP A 28 8.30 10.55 -16.30
N ASP A 29 7.24 11.19 -15.80
CA ASP A 29 7.29 12.39 -14.96
C ASP A 29 6.64 12.09 -13.59
N GLY A 30 7.39 11.53 -12.65
CA GLY A 30 7.10 11.57 -11.20
C GLY A 30 5.77 10.96 -10.70
N ALA A 31 4.92 10.43 -11.58
CA ALA A 31 3.58 9.96 -11.23
C ALA A 31 3.64 8.71 -10.35
N PHE A 32 2.79 8.67 -9.32
CA PHE A 32 2.68 7.52 -8.43
C PHE A 32 2.36 6.25 -9.22
N ASN A 33 3.31 5.32 -9.27
CA ASN A 33 3.11 4.00 -9.89
C ASN A 33 2.54 3.03 -8.85
N ALA A 34 1.21 2.87 -8.87
CA ALA A 34 0.45 2.07 -7.93
C ALA A 34 0.94 0.61 -7.83
N ILE A 35 1.18 -0.05 -8.97
CA ILE A 35 1.66 -1.43 -9.03
C ILE A 35 3.03 -1.55 -8.37
N LYS A 36 4.00 -0.72 -8.77
CA LYS A 36 5.37 -0.75 -8.23
C LYS A 36 5.38 -0.41 -6.73
N ALA A 37 4.59 0.58 -6.31
CA ALA A 37 4.45 0.95 -4.91
C ALA A 37 3.86 -0.19 -4.09
N PHE A 38 2.80 -0.84 -4.60
CA PHE A 38 2.16 -1.96 -3.94
C PHE A 38 3.06 -3.19 -3.83
N THR A 39 3.78 -3.56 -4.90
CA THR A 39 4.78 -4.67 -4.85
C THR A 39 5.86 -4.41 -3.79
N LYS A 40 6.32 -3.16 -3.67
CA LYS A 40 7.29 -2.78 -2.63
C LYS A 40 6.69 -2.89 -1.23
N LEU A 41 5.43 -2.48 -1.07
CA LEU A 41 4.71 -2.61 0.20
C LEU A 41 4.51 -4.08 0.59
N GLN A 42 4.06 -4.93 -0.33
CA GLN A 42 3.91 -6.38 -0.12
C GLN A 42 5.23 -7.03 0.34
N SER A 43 6.35 -6.67 -0.30
CA SER A 43 7.66 -7.21 0.09
C SER A 43 8.05 -6.78 1.52
N LYS A 44 7.81 -5.52 1.88
CA LYS A 44 8.10 -5.02 3.24
C LYS A 44 7.17 -5.64 4.28
N SER A 45 5.88 -5.75 3.97
CA SER A 45 4.89 -6.31 4.87
C SER A 45 5.15 -7.79 5.13
N GLY A 46 5.47 -8.57 4.10
CA GLY A 46 5.87 -9.98 4.25
C GLY A 46 7.02 -10.12 5.27
N LYS A 47 8.11 -9.36 5.10
CA LYS A 47 9.26 -9.39 6.03
C LYS A 47 8.90 -9.05 7.48
N LEU A 48 7.95 -8.13 7.70
CA LEU A 48 7.53 -7.79 9.05
C LEU A 48 6.59 -8.85 9.62
N LEU A 49 5.57 -9.24 8.85
CA LEU A 49 4.56 -10.20 9.29
C LEU A 49 5.16 -11.59 9.51
N ASP A 50 6.17 -11.99 8.76
CA ASP A 50 6.94 -13.22 9.00
C ASP A 50 7.64 -13.23 10.37
N LYS A 51 8.03 -12.05 10.87
CA LYS A 51 8.61 -11.91 12.22
C LYS A 51 7.55 -11.83 13.31
N VAL A 52 6.42 -11.20 13.00
CA VAL A 52 5.27 -11.06 13.91
C VAL A 52 4.61 -12.41 14.14
N LYS A 53 4.41 -13.20 13.08
CA LYS A 53 3.65 -14.45 13.10
C LYS A 53 4.08 -15.43 14.20
N PRO A 54 5.34 -15.87 14.31
CA PRO A 54 5.73 -16.83 15.34
C PRO A 54 5.53 -16.29 16.77
N TRP A 55 5.76 -14.99 16.98
CA TRP A 55 5.48 -14.34 18.27
C TRP A 55 3.98 -14.29 18.55
N ASN A 56 3.17 -13.94 17.55
CA ASN A 56 1.72 -13.83 17.71
C ASN A 56 1.08 -15.20 17.95
N ASP A 57 1.56 -16.23 17.25
CA ASP A 57 1.12 -17.62 17.44
C ASP A 57 1.38 -18.08 18.88
N LEU A 58 2.55 -17.79 19.44
CA LEU A 58 2.89 -18.10 20.84
C LEU A 58 1.99 -17.34 21.82
N MET A 59 1.78 -16.04 21.60
CA MET A 59 0.90 -15.22 22.44
C MET A 59 -0.53 -15.76 22.42
N LYS A 60 -1.06 -16.12 21.25
CA LYS A 60 -2.41 -16.67 21.09
C LYS A 60 -2.56 -18.05 21.74
N GLN A 61 -1.57 -18.92 21.61
CA GLN A 61 -1.57 -20.24 22.28
C GLN A 61 -1.59 -20.12 23.81
N ASN A 62 -1.07 -19.01 24.35
CA ASN A 62 -0.94 -18.75 25.78
C ASN A 62 -1.76 -17.53 26.22
N GLU A 63 -2.88 -17.23 25.53
CA GLU A 63 -3.62 -15.99 25.76
C GLU A 63 -4.08 -15.83 27.22
N SER A 64 -4.41 -16.92 27.90
CA SER A 64 -4.79 -16.96 29.32
C SER A 64 -3.68 -16.57 30.28
N LEU A 65 -2.42 -16.59 29.83
CA LEU A 65 -1.23 -16.22 30.61
C LEU A 65 -0.74 -14.80 30.30
N ILE A 66 -1.41 -14.08 29.39
CA ILE A 66 -1.09 -12.67 29.10
C ILE A 66 -1.59 -11.80 30.27
N PRO A 67 -0.73 -10.96 30.87
CA PRO A 67 -1.14 -10.03 31.92
C PRO A 67 -2.26 -9.07 31.47
N ALA A 68 -3.17 -8.75 32.39
CA ALA A 68 -4.35 -7.92 32.10
C ALA A 68 -4.01 -6.49 31.64
N ASP A 69 -2.83 -5.98 32.01
CA ASP A 69 -2.30 -4.68 31.56
C ASP A 69 -1.71 -4.73 30.14
N ILE A 70 -1.30 -5.91 29.67
CA ILE A 70 -0.76 -6.14 28.32
C ILE A 70 -1.87 -6.53 27.35
N LYS A 71 -2.88 -7.28 27.81
CA LYS A 71 -3.93 -7.85 26.95
C LYS A 71 -4.63 -6.83 26.05
N PRO A 72 -5.06 -5.63 26.53
CA PRO A 72 -5.70 -4.65 25.66
C PRO A 72 -4.79 -4.19 24.51
N ARG A 73 -3.49 -3.98 24.78
CA ARG A 73 -2.53 -3.58 23.74
C ARG A 73 -2.28 -4.71 22.75
N TYR A 74 -2.26 -5.96 23.21
CA TYR A 74 -2.18 -7.13 22.33
C TYR A 74 -3.42 -7.26 21.43
N ASP A 75 -4.61 -7.08 21.98
CA ASP A 75 -5.87 -7.14 21.22
C ASP A 75 -5.93 -6.02 20.17
N ASP A 76 -5.51 -4.79 20.53
CA ASP A 76 -5.44 -3.67 19.60
C ASP A 76 -4.38 -3.85 18.51
N PHE A 77 -3.26 -4.48 18.85
CA PHE A 77 -2.26 -4.88 17.87
C PHE A 77 -2.83 -5.89 16.85
N ASN A 78 -3.57 -6.90 17.31
CA ASN A 78 -4.23 -7.85 16.40
C ASN A 78 -5.24 -7.17 15.48
N LYS A 79 -6.08 -6.26 16.00
CA LYS A 79 -7.01 -5.47 15.16
C LYS A 79 -6.27 -4.66 14.10
N LEU A 80 -5.12 -4.07 14.45
CA LEU A 80 -4.30 -3.32 13.51
C LEU A 80 -3.73 -4.22 12.40
N VAL A 81 -3.21 -5.40 12.76
CA VAL A 81 -2.70 -6.38 11.79
C VAL A 81 -3.82 -6.88 10.87
N ASP A 82 -5.00 -7.18 11.42
CA ASP A 82 -6.16 -7.65 10.65
C ASP A 82 -6.68 -6.58 9.69
N GLY A 83 -6.79 -5.32 10.16
CA GLY A 83 -7.18 -4.18 9.31
C GLY A 83 -6.20 -3.93 8.16
N PHE A 84 -4.90 -4.05 8.45
CA PHE A 84 -3.85 -3.95 7.44
C PHE A 84 -3.94 -5.09 6.42
N ASN A 85 -4.10 -6.35 6.87
CA ASN A 85 -4.25 -7.51 5.99
C ASN A 85 -5.50 -7.42 5.11
N GLY A 86 -6.62 -6.96 5.64
CA GLY A 86 -7.84 -6.74 4.87
C GLY A 86 -7.65 -5.70 3.77
N SER A 87 -6.93 -4.61 4.08
CA SER A 87 -6.60 -3.57 3.10
C SER A 87 -5.62 -4.09 2.04
N MET A 88 -4.59 -4.83 2.45
CA MET A 88 -3.64 -5.48 1.53
C MET A 88 -4.32 -6.48 0.59
N ALA A 89 -5.30 -7.25 1.08
CA ALA A 89 -6.06 -8.19 0.25
C ALA A 89 -6.87 -7.45 -0.82
N LYS A 90 -7.54 -6.35 -0.44
CA LYS A 90 -8.28 -5.50 -1.38
C LYS A 90 -7.39 -5.01 -2.54
N PHE A 91 -6.22 -4.47 -2.22
CA PHE A 91 -5.29 -3.97 -3.25
C PHE A 91 -4.49 -5.07 -3.95
N SER A 92 -4.47 -6.30 -3.44
CA SER A 92 -3.89 -7.44 -4.17
C SER A 92 -4.78 -7.88 -5.34
N ALA A 93 -6.10 -7.77 -5.19
CA ALA A 93 -7.05 -8.06 -6.25
C ALA A 93 -7.05 -6.99 -7.36
N ASP A 94 -6.87 -5.72 -6.97
CA ASP A 94 -6.74 -4.60 -7.90
C ASP A 94 -5.67 -3.60 -7.43
N PRO A 95 -4.39 -3.83 -7.77
CA PRO A 95 -3.30 -2.94 -7.40
C PRO A 95 -3.37 -1.56 -8.06
N ALA A 96 -4.07 -1.43 -9.18
CA ALA A 96 -4.19 -0.17 -9.91
C ALA A 96 -5.12 0.82 -9.19
N SER A 97 -6.04 0.32 -8.35
CA SER A 97 -6.90 1.14 -7.49
C SER A 97 -6.18 1.81 -6.31
N LEU A 98 -4.92 1.46 -6.04
CA LEU A 98 -4.15 2.05 -4.96
C LEU A 98 -3.83 3.51 -5.27
N THR A 99 -4.36 4.42 -4.47
CA THR A 99 -3.99 5.85 -4.53
C THR A 99 -2.74 6.12 -3.72
N GLU A 100 -2.08 7.26 -3.96
CA GLU A 100 -0.92 7.67 -3.16
C GLU A 100 -1.29 7.85 -1.67
N GLU A 101 -2.48 8.37 -1.39
CA GLU A 101 -3.00 8.53 -0.02
C GLU A 101 -3.23 7.19 0.66
N ALA A 102 -3.87 6.24 -0.05
CA ALA A 102 -4.07 4.89 0.47
C ALA A 102 -2.72 4.18 0.69
N PHE A 103 -1.75 4.36 -0.21
CA PHE A 103 -0.39 3.85 -0.02
C PHE A 103 0.30 4.47 1.20
N LYS A 104 0.20 5.80 1.39
CA LYS A 104 0.73 6.47 2.59
C LYS A 104 0.09 5.92 3.86
N GLY A 105 -1.23 5.74 3.85
CA GLY A 105 -1.98 5.12 4.95
C GLY A 105 -1.46 3.72 5.28
N LEU A 106 -1.41 2.82 4.29
CA LEU A 106 -0.91 1.45 4.48
C LEU A 106 0.55 1.40 4.97
N ASN A 107 1.40 2.28 4.44
CA ASN A 107 2.81 2.32 4.83
C ASN A 107 2.95 2.89 6.26
N GLY A 108 2.06 3.81 6.65
CA GLY A 108 1.92 4.28 8.03
C GLY A 108 1.43 3.17 8.98
N ASP A 109 0.40 2.43 8.59
CA ASP A 109 -0.11 1.28 9.35
C ASP A 109 0.96 0.21 9.52
N LEU A 110 1.71 -0.10 8.46
CA LEU A 110 2.85 -1.01 8.51
C LEU A 110 3.92 -0.54 9.50
N GLY A 111 4.21 0.77 9.51
CA GLY A 111 5.11 1.39 10.49
C GLY A 111 4.60 1.26 11.93
N LYS A 112 3.29 1.48 12.14
CA LYS A 112 2.63 1.34 13.43
C LYS A 112 2.67 -0.11 13.92
N ILE A 113 2.39 -1.09 13.05
CA ILE A 113 2.54 -2.52 13.35
C ILE A 113 3.97 -2.81 13.80
N GLY A 114 4.98 -2.32 13.07
CA GLY A 114 6.38 -2.53 13.43
C GLY A 114 6.75 -1.96 14.82
N SER A 115 6.26 -0.75 15.13
CA SER A 115 6.51 -0.09 16.42
C SER A 115 5.81 -0.80 17.57
N GLU A 116 4.50 -1.07 17.44
CA GLU A 116 3.72 -1.76 18.48
C GLU A 116 4.23 -3.18 18.70
N PHE A 117 4.62 -3.89 17.63
CA PHE A 117 5.24 -5.20 17.74
C PHE A 117 6.54 -5.16 18.57
N ALA A 118 7.41 -4.18 18.31
CA ALA A 118 8.66 -4.05 19.07
C ALA A 118 8.40 -3.76 20.55
N GLN A 119 7.44 -2.88 20.86
CA GLN A 119 7.05 -2.56 22.23
C GLN A 119 6.43 -3.76 22.95
N LEU A 120 5.45 -4.41 22.34
CA LEU A 120 4.79 -5.59 22.90
C LEU A 120 5.75 -6.75 23.08
N LYS A 121 6.66 -6.98 22.12
CA LYS A 121 7.72 -7.98 22.25
C LYS A 121 8.65 -7.68 23.43
N GLY A 122 8.94 -6.41 23.69
CA GLY A 122 9.68 -5.97 24.87
C GLY A 122 8.95 -6.28 26.18
N LEU A 123 7.67 -5.92 26.26
CA LEU A 123 6.81 -6.17 27.43
C LEU A 123 6.62 -7.66 27.72
N THR A 124 6.53 -8.46 26.66
CA THR A 124 6.23 -9.90 26.76
C THR A 124 7.47 -10.77 26.94
N LYS A 125 8.69 -10.21 26.85
CA LYS A 125 9.95 -10.97 26.97
C LYS A 125 10.08 -11.71 28.31
N GLY A 126 9.51 -11.16 29.39
CA GLY A 126 9.56 -11.76 30.73
C GLY A 126 8.49 -12.83 30.98
N LEU A 127 7.60 -13.10 30.02
CA LEU A 127 6.52 -14.05 30.22
C LEU A 127 7.03 -15.51 30.19
N PRO A 128 6.46 -16.41 31.01
CA PRO A 128 6.99 -17.75 31.22
C PRO A 128 6.99 -18.63 29.95
N PHE A 129 6.14 -18.30 28.96
CA PHE A 129 6.01 -19.02 27.69
C PHE A 129 6.78 -18.36 26.53
N MET A 130 7.41 -17.20 26.75
CA MET A 130 8.13 -16.45 25.72
C MET A 130 9.61 -16.81 25.62
N GLY A 131 10.06 -17.81 26.39
CA GLY A 131 11.36 -18.44 26.23
C GLY A 131 12.53 -17.49 26.48
N GLY A 132 12.83 -17.23 27.76
CA GLY A 132 14.19 -16.97 28.18
C GLY A 132 15.02 -18.25 28.04
N LYS A 133 15.86 -18.32 27.00
CA LYS A 133 17.13 -19.05 27.02
C LYS A 133 18.19 -18.13 26.44
#